data_AF-A0A679FRP2-F1
#
_entry.id   AF-A0A679FRP2-F1
#
_cell.length_a   1.000
_cell.length_b   1.000
_cell.length_c   1.000
_cell.angle_alpha   90.00
_cell.angle_beta   90.00
_cell.angle_gamma   90.00
#
_symmetry.space_group_name_H-M   'P 1'
#
loop_
_entity.id
_entity.type
_entity.pdbx_description
1 polymer ?
#
loop_
_entity_poly.entity_id
_entity_poly.type
_entity_poly.pdbx_seq_one_letter_code
_entity_poly.pdbx_strand_id
1 'polypeptide(L)'
;MKNGYFVSELKRAFFSRNMLISQLLIFACIFIGSFEFLFHEYPGVNAIYLFMYSYSEGTSAILSLLFPVLVSLPFAASYVTDVRTGFIHYISYRMSRKKYLLIRLLVNGLASGYVMASSLLVSFVIFLLIKKFDVSVVDTLNITVLRRVYEHSPVLFVLIMILNSFVCGVVFSTLALGISTLIRNP
;
A
#
# COMPACT_ATOMS: atom_id res chain seq x y z
N MET A 1 27.95 -15.87 -4.47
CA MET A 1 26.92 -16.16 -3.43
C MET A 1 26.14 -14.93 -2.89
N LYS A 2 26.24 -13.71 -3.48
CA LYS A 2 25.66 -12.46 -2.90
C LYS A 2 24.23 -12.12 -3.35
N ASN A 3 23.77 -12.54 -4.54
CA ASN A 3 22.43 -12.19 -5.04
C ASN A 3 21.31 -13.13 -4.53
N GLY A 4 21.66 -14.36 -4.13
CA GLY A 4 20.67 -15.36 -3.71
C GLY A 4 19.87 -14.95 -2.47
N TYR A 5 20.52 -14.31 -1.48
CA TYR A 5 19.84 -13.90 -0.25
C TYR A 5 18.79 -12.81 -0.48
N PHE A 6 19.13 -11.77 -1.25
CA PHE A 6 18.18 -10.70 -1.58
C PHE A 6 16.96 -11.24 -2.32
N VAL A 7 17.17 -12.08 -3.33
CA VAL A 7 16.08 -12.70 -4.10
C VAL A 7 15.23 -13.63 -3.22
N SER A 8 15.85 -14.39 -2.32
CA SER A 8 15.11 -15.25 -1.40
C SER A 8 14.26 -14.46 -0.40
N GLU A 9 14.77 -13.34 0.13
CA GLU A 9 14.02 -12.46 1.01
C GLU A 9 12.88 -11.77 0.28
N LEU A 10 13.12 -11.31 -0.94
CA LEU A 10 12.09 -10.69 -1.76
C LEU A 10 10.97 -11.68 -2.08
N LYS A 11 11.30 -12.91 -2.50
CA LYS A 11 10.30 -13.97 -2.71
C LYS A 11 9.54 -14.30 -1.42
N ARG A 12 10.24 -14.35 -0.28
CA ARG A 12 9.64 -14.61 1.03
C ARG A 12 8.67 -13.50 1.45
N ALA A 13 9.05 -12.24 1.26
CA ALA A 13 8.21 -11.09 1.59
C ALA A 13 6.95 -11.06 0.70
N PHE A 14 7.14 -11.23 -0.61
CA PHE A 14 6.06 -11.20 -1.61
C PHE A 14 5.09 -12.39 -1.53
N PHE A 15 5.52 -13.55 -1.03
CA PHE A 15 4.64 -14.72 -0.86
C PHE A 15 4.28 -15.01 0.59
N SER A 16 4.47 -14.05 1.49
CA SER A 16 4.10 -14.24 2.89
C SER A 16 2.58 -14.17 3.07
N ARG A 17 2.03 -15.03 3.95
CA ARG A 17 0.60 -14.99 4.32
C ARG A 17 0.18 -13.62 4.83
N ASN A 18 1.08 -12.93 5.53
CA ASN A 18 0.83 -11.61 6.10
C ASN A 18 0.70 -10.54 5.02
N MET A 19 1.42 -10.69 3.90
CA MET A 19 1.24 -9.82 2.74
C MET A 19 -0.17 -9.96 2.16
N LEU A 20 -0.64 -11.19 1.99
CA LEU A 20 -2.01 -11.47 1.53
C LEU A 20 -3.06 -10.93 2.51
N ILE A 21 -2.86 -11.08 3.82
CA ILE A 21 -3.76 -10.55 4.84
C ILE A 21 -3.84 -9.01 4.76
N SER A 22 -2.68 -8.33 4.69
CA SER A 22 -2.62 -6.88 4.54
C SER A 22 -3.33 -6.42 3.26
N GLN A 23 -3.07 -7.10 2.14
CA GLN A 23 -3.72 -6.84 0.86
C GLN A 23 -5.24 -6.98 0.95
N LEU A 24 -5.75 -8.08 1.51
CA LEU A 24 -7.19 -8.30 1.70
C LEU A 24 -7.84 -7.26 2.62
N LEU A 25 -7.16 -6.83 3.69
CA LEU A 25 -7.67 -5.79 4.58
C LEU A 25 -7.76 -4.43 3.87
N ILE A 26 -6.76 -4.07 3.05
CA ILE A 26 -6.81 -2.84 2.24
C ILE A 26 -7.97 -2.91 1.25
N PHE A 27 -8.16 -4.04 0.58
CA PHE A 27 -9.32 -4.25 -0.30
C PHE A 27 -10.65 -4.11 0.44
N ALA A 28 -10.77 -4.71 1.63
CA ALA A 28 -11.97 -4.60 2.44
C ALA A 28 -12.24 -3.15 2.85
N CYS A 29 -11.22 -2.37 3.21
CA CYS A 29 -11.37 -0.95 3.54
C CYS A 29 -11.87 -0.14 2.33
N ILE A 30 -11.32 -0.40 1.13
CA ILE A 30 -11.77 0.26 -0.10
C ILE A 30 -13.21 -0.14 -0.42
N PHE A 31 -13.55 -1.42 -0.28
CA PHE A 31 -14.90 -1.90 -0.55
C PHE A 31 -15.94 -1.28 0.39
N ILE A 32 -15.62 -1.20 1.69
CA ILE A 32 -16.46 -0.52 2.69
C ILE A 32 -16.63 0.96 2.32
N GLY A 33 -15.55 1.65 1.93
CA GLY A 33 -15.62 3.04 1.48
C GLY A 33 -16.43 3.25 0.20
N SER A 34 -16.55 2.21 -0.63
CA SER A 34 -17.33 2.24 -1.88
C SER A 34 -18.79 1.84 -1.72
N PHE A 35 -19.16 1.24 -0.57
CA PHE A 35 -20.45 0.58 -0.37
C PHE A 35 -21.65 1.50 -0.65
N GLU A 36 -21.61 2.73 -0.13
CA GLU A 36 -22.69 3.72 -0.29
C GLU A 36 -23.05 3.98 -1.76
N PHE A 37 -22.02 4.16 -2.62
CA PHE A 37 -22.16 4.50 -4.03
C PHE A 37 -22.31 3.30 -4.97
N LEU A 38 -22.07 2.10 -4.46
CA LEU A 38 -22.25 0.86 -5.19
C LEU A 38 -23.72 0.42 -5.16
N PHE A 39 -24.41 0.62 -4.03
CA PHE A 39 -25.80 0.24 -3.83
C PHE A 39 -26.81 1.36 -4.09
N HIS A 40 -26.40 2.63 -4.05
CA HIS A 40 -27.25 3.76 -4.45
C HIS A 40 -26.70 4.45 -5.69
N GLU A 41 -27.52 4.49 -6.75
CA GLU A 41 -27.17 5.21 -7.97
C GLU A 41 -27.37 6.70 -7.80
N TYR A 42 -26.27 7.43 -7.67
CA TYR A 42 -26.27 8.89 -7.71
C TYR A 42 -25.89 9.38 -9.12
N PRO A 43 -26.63 10.34 -9.68
CA PRO A 43 -26.26 10.95 -10.96
C PRO A 43 -24.91 11.66 -10.84
N GLY A 44 -23.99 11.40 -11.77
CA GLY A 44 -22.64 11.98 -11.80
C GLY A 44 -21.55 11.16 -11.10
N VAL A 45 -21.88 9.97 -10.58
CA VAL A 45 -20.87 9.08 -9.96
C VAL A 45 -20.22 8.18 -11.00
N ASN A 46 -19.01 8.58 -11.39
CA ASN A 46 -18.16 7.84 -12.33
C ASN A 46 -17.14 6.96 -11.60
N ALA A 47 -16.49 6.05 -12.32
CA ALA A 47 -15.50 5.13 -11.76
C ALA A 47 -14.34 5.85 -11.01
N ILE A 48 -13.91 7.01 -11.52
CA ILE A 48 -12.84 7.80 -10.90
C ILE A 48 -13.32 8.48 -9.62
N TYR A 49 -14.55 9.00 -9.62
CA TYR A 49 -15.17 9.56 -8.41
C TYR A 49 -15.26 8.51 -7.31
N LEU A 50 -15.73 7.31 -7.65
CA LEU A 50 -15.81 6.19 -6.72
C LEU A 50 -14.43 5.82 -6.15
N PHE A 51 -13.41 5.76 -7.02
CA PHE A 51 -12.03 5.51 -6.59
C PHE A 51 -11.52 6.57 -5.60
N MET A 52 -11.67 7.86 -5.92
CA MET A 52 -11.19 8.95 -5.07
C MET A 52 -11.94 9.03 -3.75
N TYR A 53 -13.26 8.85 -3.78
CA TYR A 53 -14.09 8.82 -2.59
C TYR A 53 -13.70 7.67 -1.66
N SER A 54 -13.51 6.46 -2.18
CA SER A 54 -13.10 5.32 -1.36
C SER A 54 -11.65 5.40 -0.86
N TYR A 55 -10.80 6.15 -1.55
CA TYR A 55 -9.39 6.30 -1.21
C TYR A 55 -9.13 7.34 -0.11
N SER A 56 -9.63 8.58 -0.27
CA SER A 56 -9.33 9.69 0.65
C SER A 56 -10.51 10.60 1.00
N GLU A 57 -11.43 10.84 0.07
CA GLU A 57 -12.41 11.93 0.22
C GLU A 57 -13.71 11.51 0.92
N GLY A 58 -13.95 10.21 1.06
CA GLY A 58 -15.20 9.70 1.61
C GLY A 58 -15.27 9.75 3.12
N THR A 59 -16.45 10.05 3.65
CA THR A 59 -16.74 9.97 5.09
C THR A 59 -16.48 8.57 5.66
N SER A 60 -16.56 7.55 4.79
CA SER A 60 -16.29 6.14 5.09
C SER A 60 -14.88 5.68 4.64
N ALA A 61 -13.97 6.59 4.28
CA ALA A 61 -12.61 6.28 3.84
C ALA A 61 -11.69 5.89 5.01
N ILE A 62 -12.00 4.77 5.66
CA ILE A 62 -11.25 4.19 6.78
C ILE A 62 -9.80 3.86 6.38
N LEU A 63 -9.54 3.68 5.09
CA LEU A 63 -8.20 3.39 4.56
C LEU A 63 -7.19 4.47 4.95
N SER A 64 -7.53 5.76 4.83
CA SER A 64 -6.61 6.85 5.15
C SER A 64 -6.16 6.84 6.62
N LEU A 65 -7.03 6.38 7.53
CA LEU A 65 -6.73 6.23 8.95
C LEU A 65 -5.89 4.97 9.25
N LEU A 66 -6.27 3.83 8.67
CA LEU A 66 -5.62 2.53 8.93
C LEU A 66 -4.36 2.31 8.08
N PHE A 67 -4.11 3.13 7.08
CA PHE A 67 -3.04 2.99 6.10
C PHE A 67 -1.66 2.72 6.74
N PRO A 68 -1.17 3.50 7.72
CA PRO A 68 0.17 3.26 8.30
C PRO A 68 0.30 1.89 8.98
N VAL A 69 -0.79 1.41 9.58
CA VAL A 69 -0.82 0.12 10.27
C VAL A 69 -0.89 -1.01 9.25
N LEU A 70 -1.78 -0.90 8.25
CA LEU A 70 -1.97 -1.96 7.26
C LEU A 70 -0.71 -2.18 6.43
N VAL A 71 -0.03 -1.10 6.04
CA VAL A 71 1.17 -1.19 5.21
C VAL A 71 2.40 -1.67 5.99
N SER A 72 2.42 -1.53 7.32
CA SER A 72 3.49 -2.06 8.17
C SER A 72 3.29 -3.52 8.60
N LEU A 73 2.12 -4.13 8.37
CA LEU A 73 1.83 -5.53 8.71
C LEU A 73 2.81 -6.56 8.09
N PRO A 74 3.12 -6.52 6.78
CA PRO A 74 4.05 -7.48 6.17
C PRO A 74 5.45 -7.38 6.82
N PHE A 75 5.87 -6.15 7.15
CA PHE A 75 7.10 -5.88 7.86
C PHE A 75 7.08 -6.44 9.29
N ALA A 76 6.08 -6.06 10.09
CA ALA A 76 5.99 -6.43 11.50
C ALA A 76 6.04 -7.95 11.68
N ALA A 77 5.33 -8.67 10.82
CA ALA A 77 5.29 -10.12 10.89
C ALA A 77 6.62 -10.77 10.48
N SER A 78 7.27 -10.31 9.41
CA SER A 78 8.63 -10.76 9.06
C SER A 78 9.60 -10.51 10.21
N TYR A 79 9.54 -9.32 10.81
CA TYR A 79 10.42 -8.94 11.92
C TYR A 79 10.24 -9.84 13.15
N VAL A 80 9.00 -10.07 13.58
CA VAL A 80 8.68 -10.95 14.71
C VAL A 80 9.16 -12.38 14.46
N THR A 81 9.01 -12.92 13.25
CA THR A 81 9.50 -14.27 12.92
C THR A 81 11.02 -14.36 13.07
N ASP A 82 11.77 -13.39 12.55
CA ASP A 82 13.23 -13.39 12.64
C ASP A 82 13.75 -13.20 14.07
N VAL A 83 13.01 -12.46 14.92
CA VAL A 83 13.32 -12.32 16.35
C VAL A 83 13.07 -13.63 17.10
N ARG A 84 11.90 -14.25 16.91
CA ARG A 84 11.53 -15.50 17.61
C ARG A 84 12.40 -16.69 17.24
N THR A 85 12.84 -16.76 15.99
CA THR A 85 13.65 -17.88 15.49
C THR A 85 15.14 -17.70 15.78
N GLY A 86 15.56 -16.57 16.35
CA GLY A 86 16.99 -16.27 16.56
C GLY A 86 17.76 -16.13 15.24
N PHE A 87 17.07 -15.97 14.10
CA PHE A 87 17.67 -15.94 12.76
C PHE A 87 18.72 -14.83 12.61
N ILE A 88 18.56 -13.74 13.37
CA ILE A 88 19.51 -12.63 13.46
C ILE A 88 20.91 -13.11 13.92
N HIS A 89 20.99 -14.11 14.80
CA HIS A 89 22.27 -14.65 15.26
C HIS A 89 22.98 -15.47 14.18
N TYR A 90 22.25 -16.29 13.42
CA TYR A 90 22.80 -17.08 12.31
C TYR A 90 23.26 -16.21 11.13
N ILE A 91 22.53 -15.13 10.83
CA ILE A 91 22.90 -14.19 9.76
C ILE A 91 24.17 -13.41 10.12
N SER A 92 24.38 -13.09 11.40
CA SER A 92 25.56 -12.33 11.85
C SER A 92 26.87 -13.06 11.54
N TYR A 93 26.85 -14.39 11.39
CA TYR A 93 28.01 -15.19 11.01
C TYR A 93 28.31 -15.18 9.50
N ARG A 94 27.31 -14.86 8.66
CA ARG A 94 27.40 -14.92 7.19
C ARG A 94 27.41 -13.56 6.50
N MET A 95 26.98 -12.51 7.18
CA MET A 95 26.87 -11.17 6.61
C MET A 95 26.99 -10.08 7.68
N SER A 96 27.56 -8.92 7.31
CA SER A 96 27.63 -7.76 8.21
C SER A 96 26.23 -7.23 8.55
N ARG A 97 26.04 -6.85 9.81
CA ARG A 97 24.77 -6.32 10.35
C ARG A 97 24.22 -5.14 9.54
N LYS A 98 25.09 -4.23 9.08
CA LYS A 98 24.70 -3.09 8.23
C LYS A 98 24.07 -3.54 6.90
N LYS A 99 24.68 -4.54 6.25
CA LYS A 99 24.19 -5.06 4.96
C LYS A 99 22.88 -5.82 5.12
N TYR A 100 22.72 -6.58 6.21
CA TYR A 100 21.46 -7.22 6.56
C TYR A 100 20.32 -6.22 6.72
N LEU A 101 20.53 -5.19 7.53
CA LEU A 101 19.51 -4.16 7.78
C LEU A 101 19.12 -3.42 6.51
N LEU A 102 20.08 -3.09 5.65
CA LEU A 102 19.83 -2.41 4.38
C LEU A 102 18.99 -3.28 3.42
N ILE A 103 19.37 -4.56 3.23
CA ILE A 103 18.58 -5.50 2.42
C ILE A 103 17.15 -5.62 2.96
N ARG A 104 17.02 -5.70 4.28
CA ARG A 104 15.72 -5.85 4.94
C ARG A 104 14.84 -4.61 4.80
N LEU A 105 15.44 -3.43 4.90
CA LEU A 105 14.78 -2.15 4.68
C LEU A 105 14.24 -2.07 3.24
N LEU A 106 15.08 -2.37 2.25
CA LEU A 106 14.68 -2.32 0.84
C LEU A 106 13.58 -3.34 0.52
N VAL A 107 13.75 -4.59 0.94
CA VAL A 107 12.78 -5.65 0.65
C VAL A 107 11.43 -5.36 1.30
N ASN A 108 11.41 -4.95 2.57
CA ASN A 108 10.16 -4.65 3.27
C ASN A 108 9.51 -3.37 2.75
N GLY A 109 10.29 -2.33 2.45
CA GLY A 109 9.77 -1.12 1.83
C GLY A 109 9.09 -1.44 0.48
N LEU A 110 9.78 -2.18 -0.39
CA LEU A 110 9.25 -2.59 -1.69
C LEU A 110 8.01 -3.48 -1.57
N ALA A 111 8.00 -4.45 -0.64
CA ALA A 111 6.85 -5.31 -0.41
C ALA A 111 5.63 -4.51 0.08
N SER A 112 5.82 -3.62 1.05
CA SER A 112 4.79 -2.73 1.59
C SER A 112 4.23 -1.77 0.53
N GLY A 113 5.09 -1.13 -0.26
CA GLY A 113 4.66 -0.29 -1.38
C GLY A 113 3.89 -1.10 -2.43
N TYR A 114 4.38 -2.29 -2.77
CA TYR A 114 3.73 -3.18 -3.73
C TYR A 114 2.34 -3.62 -3.28
N VAL A 115 2.17 -3.96 -1.99
CA VAL A 115 0.86 -4.30 -1.43
C VAL A 115 -0.13 -3.17 -1.67
N MET A 116 0.25 -1.93 -1.32
CA MET A 116 -0.63 -0.78 -1.52
C MET A 116 -0.95 -0.54 -3.00
N ALA A 117 0.09 -0.51 -3.85
CA ALA A 117 -0.08 -0.22 -5.27
C ALA A 117 -0.92 -1.29 -5.97
N SER A 118 -0.66 -2.57 -5.69
CA SER A 118 -1.41 -3.68 -6.28
C SER A 118 -2.87 -3.70 -5.82
N SER A 119 -3.15 -3.42 -4.55
CA SER A 119 -4.53 -3.29 -4.06
C SER A 119 -5.27 -2.17 -4.77
N LEU A 120 -4.68 -0.98 -4.86
CA LEU A 120 -5.31 0.17 -5.50
C LEU A 120 -5.54 -0.04 -7.00
N LEU A 121 -4.56 -0.64 -7.71
CA LEU A 121 -4.68 -0.93 -9.14
C LEU A 121 -5.85 -1.88 -9.41
N VAL A 122 -5.95 -2.97 -8.64
CA VAL A 122 -7.04 -3.94 -8.81
C VAL A 122 -8.38 -3.30 -8.48
N SER A 123 -8.49 -2.53 -7.38
CA SER A 123 -9.73 -1.81 -7.05
C SER A 123 -10.13 -0.82 -8.15
N PHE A 124 -9.17 -0.11 -8.74
CA PHE A 124 -9.44 0.81 -9.85
C PHE A 124 -9.98 0.08 -11.08
N VAL A 125 -9.37 -1.06 -11.46
CA VAL A 125 -9.86 -1.88 -12.57
C VAL A 125 -11.28 -2.40 -12.29
N ILE A 126 -11.56 -2.84 -11.06
CA ILE A 126 -12.91 -3.28 -10.66
C ILE A 126 -13.92 -2.13 -10.81
N PHE A 127 -13.59 -0.92 -10.36
CA PHE A 127 -14.49 0.23 -10.48
C PHE A 127 -14.74 0.65 -11.94
N LEU A 128 -13.74 0.53 -12.82
CA LEU A 128 -13.92 0.74 -14.27
C LEU A 128 -14.87 -0.29 -14.91
N LEU A 129 -14.95 -1.50 -14.36
CA LEU A 129 -15.88 -2.53 -14.86
C LEU A 129 -17.32 -2.30 -14.35
N ILE A 130 -17.48 -1.70 -13.17
CA ILE A 130 -18.79 -1.51 -12.53
C ILE A 130 -19.47 -0.20 -12.96
N LYS A 131 -18.70 0.89 -13.08
CA LYS A 131 -19.24 2.24 -13.39
C LYS A 131 -18.67 2.76 -14.70
N LYS A 132 -19.43 3.64 -15.36
CA LYS A 132 -18.98 4.30 -16.59
C LYS A 132 -17.75 5.17 -16.32
N PHE A 133 -16.87 5.20 -17.31
CA PHE A 133 -15.75 6.14 -17.34
C PHE A 133 -16.23 7.44 -17.99
N ASP A 134 -16.25 8.51 -17.21
CA ASP A 134 -16.56 9.85 -17.71
C ASP A 134 -15.79 10.89 -16.89
N VAL A 135 -15.34 11.93 -17.58
CA VAL A 135 -14.40 12.98 -17.12
C VAL A 135 -15.16 14.19 -16.56
N SER A 136 -16.48 14.26 -16.77
CA SER A 136 -17.36 15.39 -16.45
C SER A 136 -17.41 15.82 -14.97
N VAL A 137 -16.83 15.06 -14.03
CA VAL A 137 -17.00 15.25 -12.58
C VAL A 137 -15.94 16.15 -11.91
N VAL A 138 -15.30 17.04 -12.67
CA VAL A 138 -14.23 17.93 -12.16
C VAL A 138 -14.71 18.79 -10.97
N ASP A 139 -16.00 19.11 -10.89
CA ASP A 139 -16.52 20.11 -9.93
C ASP A 139 -17.02 19.55 -8.60
N THR A 140 -17.19 18.22 -8.44
CA THR A 140 -17.66 17.65 -7.16
C THR A 140 -16.52 17.21 -6.23
N LEU A 141 -15.31 17.02 -6.77
CA LEU A 141 -14.13 16.66 -6.00
C LEU A 141 -13.24 17.89 -5.81
N ASN A 142 -12.76 18.11 -4.59
CA ASN A 142 -11.83 19.21 -4.26
C ASN A 142 -10.40 18.95 -4.80
N ILE A 143 -10.28 18.67 -6.10
CA ILE A 143 -8.99 18.45 -6.77
C ILE A 143 -8.32 19.82 -7.00
N THR A 144 -7.63 20.29 -5.97
CA THR A 144 -6.86 21.54 -6.01
C THR A 144 -5.47 21.34 -6.63
N VAL A 145 -4.86 20.19 -6.37
CA VAL A 145 -3.52 19.82 -6.86
C VAL A 145 -3.66 18.92 -8.09
N LEU A 146 -2.87 19.20 -9.15
CA LEU A 146 -2.86 18.43 -10.40
C LEU A 146 -4.20 18.42 -11.19
N ARG A 147 -5.10 19.38 -10.95
CA ARG A 147 -6.36 19.55 -11.71
C ARG A 147 -6.16 19.51 -13.22
N ARG A 148 -5.14 20.21 -13.73
CA ARG A 148 -4.79 20.22 -15.16
C ARG A 148 -4.48 18.81 -15.71
N VAL A 149 -3.87 17.95 -14.91
CA VAL A 149 -3.56 16.57 -15.30
C VAL A 149 -4.84 15.73 -15.31
N TYR A 150 -5.72 15.93 -14.34
CA TYR A 150 -7.03 15.27 -14.30
C TYR A 150 -7.89 15.62 -15.52
N GLU A 151 -7.95 16.91 -15.90
CA GLU A 151 -8.74 17.39 -17.04
C GLU A 151 -8.23 16.85 -18.39
N HIS A 152 -6.90 16.70 -18.57
CA HIS A 152 -6.33 16.15 -19.80
C HIS A 152 -6.31 14.62 -19.83
N SER A 153 -6.02 13.97 -18.71
CA SER A 153 -5.92 12.51 -18.61
C SER A 153 -6.20 12.03 -17.19
N PRO A 154 -7.45 11.68 -16.85
CA PRO A 154 -7.81 11.28 -15.49
C PRO A 154 -7.22 9.92 -15.09
N VAL A 155 -6.92 9.05 -16.06
CA VAL A 155 -6.20 7.79 -15.80
C VAL A 155 -4.77 8.07 -15.35
N LEU A 156 -4.08 9.02 -15.97
CA LEU A 156 -2.73 9.43 -15.57
C LEU A 156 -2.75 9.99 -14.14
N PHE A 157 -3.77 10.77 -13.80
CA PHE A 157 -3.97 11.28 -12.44
C PHE A 157 -4.08 10.14 -11.41
N VAL A 158 -4.90 9.12 -11.68
CA VAL A 158 -5.02 7.94 -10.79
C VAL A 158 -3.69 7.20 -10.66
N LEU A 159 -2.95 7.02 -11.76
CA LEU A 159 -1.63 6.37 -11.72
C LEU A 159 -0.63 7.15 -10.85
N ILE A 160 -0.64 8.48 -10.90
CA ILE A 160 0.19 9.34 -10.05
C ILE A 160 -0.21 9.15 -8.57
N MET A 161 -1.51 9.07 -8.26
CA MET A 161 -1.99 8.81 -6.90
C MET A 161 -1.56 7.44 -6.37
N ILE A 162 -1.60 6.41 -7.21
CA ILE A 162 -1.12 5.07 -6.86
C ILE A 162 0.39 5.07 -6.62
N LEU A 163 1.15 5.77 -7.47
CA LEU A 163 2.60 5.92 -7.29
C LEU A 163 2.93 6.68 -5.99
N ASN A 164 2.19 7.74 -5.68
CA ASN A 164 2.35 8.46 -4.42
C ASN A 164 2.05 7.55 -3.22
N SER A 165 0.96 6.78 -3.28
CA SER A 165 0.60 5.79 -2.26
C SER A 165 1.68 4.72 -2.06
N PHE A 166 2.32 4.29 -3.15
CA PHE A 166 3.46 3.38 -3.10
C PHE A 166 4.62 3.98 -2.30
N VAL A 167 4.99 5.23 -2.61
CA VAL A 167 6.08 5.94 -1.92
C VAL A 167 5.74 6.12 -0.43
N CYS A 168 4.53 6.57 -0.12
CA CYS A 168 4.05 6.66 1.25
C CYS A 168 4.17 5.31 1.97
N GLY A 169 3.75 4.22 1.32
CA GLY A 169 3.81 2.88 1.90
C GLY A 169 5.24 2.42 2.21
N VAL A 170 6.19 2.71 1.31
CA VAL A 170 7.62 2.49 1.55
C VAL A 170 8.09 3.29 2.77
N VAL A 171 7.76 4.58 2.84
CA VAL A 171 8.19 5.48 3.92
C VAL A 171 7.66 5.01 5.28
N PHE A 172 6.35 4.73 5.40
CA PHE A 172 5.75 4.30 6.67
C PHE A 172 6.29 2.93 7.14
N SER A 173 6.50 1.99 6.22
CA SER A 173 7.13 0.71 6.54
C SER A 173 8.57 0.89 7.04
N THR A 174 9.30 1.84 6.44
CA THR A 174 10.68 2.17 6.85
C THR A 174 10.72 2.86 8.21
N LEU A 175 9.77 3.75 8.51
CA LEU A 175 9.61 4.37 9.82
C LEU A 175 9.28 3.33 10.89
N ALA A 176 8.37 2.40 10.59
CA ALA A 176 8.05 1.29 11.49
C ALA A 176 9.27 0.41 11.80
N LEU A 177 10.12 0.15 10.81
CA LEU A 177 11.42 -0.51 11.00
C LEU A 177 12.34 0.30 11.93
N GLY A 178 12.49 1.59 11.69
CA GLY A 178 13.31 2.47 12.54
C GLY A 178 12.86 2.44 14.00
N ILE A 179 11.55 2.60 14.25
CA ILE A 179 10.96 2.54 15.59
C ILE A 179 11.15 1.15 16.21
N SER A 180 10.97 0.07 15.44
CA SER A 180 11.16 -1.30 15.94
C SER A 180 12.60 -1.60 16.35
N THR A 181 13.58 -0.92 15.75
CA THR A 181 14.98 -1.00 16.20
C THR A 181 15.26 -0.19 17.47
N LEU A 182 14.49 0.88 17.72
CA LEU A 182 14.62 1.73 18.91
C LEU A 182 13.93 1.13 20.14
N ILE A 183 12.78 0.47 19.96
CA ILE A 183 12.02 -0.19 21.04
C ILE A 183 12.76 -1.43 21.58
N ARG A 184 13.85 -1.85 20.91
CA ARG A 184 14.71 -2.92 21.37
C ARG A 184 15.75 -2.41 22.38
N ASN A 185 15.25 -2.05 23.56
CA ASN A 185 15.94 -2.10 24.85
C ASN A 185 14.84 -2.02 25.93
N PRO A 186 14.60 -3.03 26.77
CA PRO A 186 15.59 -3.88 27.44
C PRO A 186 15.73 -5.32 26.90
#